data_AF-A0A930XPU2-F1
#
_entry.id   AF-A0A930XPU2-F1
#
_cell.length_a   1.000
_cell.length_b   1.000
_cell.length_c   1.000
_cell.angle_alpha   90.00
_cell.angle_beta   90.00
_cell.angle_gamma   90.00
#
_symmetry.space_group_name_H-M   'P 1'
#
loop_
_entity.id
_entity.type
_entity.pdbx_description
1 polymer ?
#
loop_
_entity_poly.entity_id
_entity_poly.type
_entity_poly.pdbx_seq_one_letter_code
_entity_poly.pdbx_strand_id
1 'polypeptide(L)' 'MVNLLIVALAVVYVGGIWKFWAGFNRTNFSGGRLYLSLMWPVLVVANKSYRQNFTKALKG' A
#
# COMPACT_ATOMS: atom_id res chain seq x y z
N MET A 1 21.15 -8.40 -17.17
CA MET A 1 19.79 -8.58 -17.73
C MET A 1 18.78 -8.22 -16.66
N VAL A 2 17.82 -7.34 -16.95
CA VAL A 2 16.74 -7.00 -16.01
C VAL A 2 15.70 -8.13 -16.06
N ASN A 3 15.39 -8.72 -14.91
CA ASN A 3 14.42 -9.80 -14.80
C ASN A 3 13.00 -9.21 -14.80
N LEU A 4 12.12 -9.71 -15.68
CA LEU A 4 10.72 -9.31 -15.75
C LEU A 4 9.99 -9.46 -14.40
N LEU A 5 10.39 -10.44 -13.58
CA LEU A 5 9.87 -10.61 -12.23
C LEU A 5 10.19 -9.40 -11.34
N ILE A 6 11.42 -8.87 -11.41
CA ILE A 6 11.84 -7.70 -10.63
C ILE A 6 11.04 -6.47 -11.07
N VAL A 7 10.82 -6.31 -12.38
CA VAL A 7 10.01 -5.21 -12.93
C VAL A 7 8.56 -5.31 -12.44
N ALA A 8 7.95 -6.50 -12.51
CA ALA A 8 6.59 -6.72 -12.03
C ALA A 8 6.45 -6.42 -10.53
N LEU A 9 7.39 -6.89 -9.70
CA LEU A 9 7.41 -6.62 -8.27
C LEU A 9 7.55 -5.12 -7.98
N ALA A 10 8.42 -4.42 -8.70
CA ALA A 10 8.59 -2.97 -8.56
C ALA A 10 7.31 -2.21 -8.93
N VAL A 11 6.65 -2.58 -10.03
CA VAL A 11 5.38 -1.97 -10.46
C VAL A 11 4.29 -2.20 -9.41
N VAL A 12 4.16 -3.42 -8.88
CA VAL A 12 3.19 -3.72 -7.81
C VAL A 12 3.51 -2.92 -6.55
N TYR A 13 4.78 -2.85 -6.14
CA TYR A 13 5.21 -2.12 -4.96
C TYR A 13 4.89 -0.64 -5.04
N VAL A 14 5.31 0.02 -6.13
CA VAL A 14 5.06 1.45 -6.37
C VAL A 14 3.57 1.72 -6.57
N GLY A 15 2.86 0.83 -7.29
CA GLY A 15 1.42 0.94 -7.49
C GLY A 15 0.63 0.86 -6.18
N GLY A 16 1.01 -0.03 -5.26
CA GLY A 16 0.41 -0.12 -3.93
C GLY A 16 0.63 1.15 -3.10
N ILE A 17 1.85 1.69 -3.11
CA ILE A 17 2.17 2.98 -2.46
C ILE A 17 1.28 4.08 -3.03
N TRP A 18 1.26 4.24 -4.34
CA TRP A 18 0.54 5.34 -4.99
C TRP A 18 -0.96 5.29 -4.70
N LYS A 19 -1.59 4.12 -4.82
CA LYS A 19 -3.03 3.98 -4.56
C LYS A 19 -3.38 4.20 -3.08
N PHE A 20 -2.59 3.62 -2.16
CA PHE A 20 -2.82 3.83 -0.73
C PHE A 20 -2.62 5.28 -0.33
N TRP A 21 -1.57 5.92 -0.87
CA TRP A 21 -1.30 7.33 -0.65
C TRP A 21 -2.48 8.17 -1.12
N ALA A 22 -2.97 7.98 -2.36
CA ALA A 22 -4.11 8.72 -2.90
C ALA A 22 -5.39 8.54 -2.06
N GLY A 23 -5.65 7.33 -1.58
CA GLY A 23 -6.83 7.01 -0.76
C GLY A 23 -6.68 7.21 0.75
N PHE A 24 -5.53 7.72 1.22
CA PHE A 24 -5.21 7.77 2.66
C PHE A 24 -6.27 8.49 3.50
N ASN A 25 -6.89 9.54 2.95
CA ASN A 25 -7.92 10.33 3.63
C ASN A 25 -9.21 9.55 3.91
N ARG A 26 -9.42 8.38 3.28
CA ARG A 26 -10.55 7.48 3.52
C ARG A 26 -10.27 6.43 4.60
N THR A 27 -9.02 6.38 5.07
CA THR A 27 -8.62 5.45 6.12
C THR A 27 -8.95 6.02 7.49
N ASN A 28 -8.94 5.16 8.51
CA ASN A 28 -9.10 5.58 9.89
C ASN A 28 -7.76 6.06 10.52
N PHE A 29 -6.70 6.24 9.72
CA PHE A 29 -5.39 6.67 10.22
C PHE A 29 -5.35 8.20 10.32
N SER A 30 -4.93 8.71 11.48
CA SER A 30 -4.72 10.15 11.70
C SER A 30 -3.34 10.64 11.26
N GLY A 31 -2.39 9.73 10.99
CA GLY A 31 -1.02 10.07 10.64
C GLY A 31 -0.21 8.88 10.13
N GLY A 32 1.06 9.11 9.83
CA GLY A 32 1.97 8.05 9.37
C GLY A 32 1.80 7.65 7.90
N ARG A 33 1.18 8.49 7.06
CA ARG A 33 0.92 8.22 5.62
C ARG A 33 2.14 7.66 4.89
N LEU A 34 3.33 8.25 5.07
CA LEU A 34 4.55 7.80 4.43
C LEU A 34 4.96 6.39 4.86
N TYR A 35 5.14 6.18 6.17
CA TYR A 35 5.51 4.88 6.74
C TYR A 35 4.51 3.79 6.37
N LEU A 36 3.21 4.07 6.54
CA LEU A 36 2.13 3.16 6.23
C LEU A 36 2.08 2.83 4.73
N SER A 37 2.37 3.78 3.84
CA SER A 37 2.43 3.51 2.40
C SER A 37 3.62 2.62 2.04
N LEU A 38 4.83 2.93 2.53
CA LEU A 38 6.04 2.18 2.17
C LEU A 38 6.02 0.74 2.70
N MET A 39 5.43 0.52 3.87
CA MET A 39 5.35 -0.79 4.51
C MET A 39 4.13 -1.60 4.10
N TRP A 40 3.38 -1.17 3.07
CA TRP A 40 2.15 -1.82 2.68
C TRP A 40 2.25 -3.34 2.45
N PRO A 41 3.29 -3.92 1.80
CA PRO A 41 3.30 -5.34 1.51
C PRO A 41 3.34 -6.17 2.80
N VAL A 42 4.15 -5.72 3.76
CA VAL A 42 4.30 -6.36 5.06
C VAL A 42 3.02 -6.17 5.88
N LEU A 43 2.49 -4.95 5.95
CA LEU A 43 1.32 -4.63 6.76
C LEU A 43 0.03 -5.27 6.23
N VAL A 44 -0.11 -5.43 4.90
CA VAL A 44 -1.21 -6.20 4.31
C VAL A 44 -1.15 -7.66 4.77
N VAL A 45 0.02 -8.29 4.86
CA VAL A 45 0.11 -9.69 5.32
C VAL A 45 -0.05 -9.80 6.84
N ALA A 46 0.65 -8.95 7.59
CA ALA A 46 0.78 -9.09 9.04
C ALA A 46 -0.35 -8.45 9.87
N ASN A 47 -1.08 -7.45 9.34
CA ASN A 47 -2.00 -6.65 10.14
C ASN A 47 -3.42 -6.57 9.54
N LYS A 48 -4.40 -7.17 10.22
CA LYS A 48 -5.81 -7.18 9.80
C LYS A 48 -6.43 -5.77 9.72
N SER A 49 -6.14 -4.90 10.68
CA SER A 49 -6.65 -3.52 10.70
C SER A 49 -6.06 -2.72 9.53
N TYR A 50 -4.78 -2.90 9.26
CA TYR A 50 -4.15 -2.28 8.10
C TYR A 50 -4.80 -2.76 6.79
N ARG A 51 -5.01 -4.07 6.60
CA ARG A 51 -5.70 -4.59 5.40
C ARG A 51 -7.06 -3.95 5.14
N GLN A 52 -7.86 -3.78 6.19
CA GLN A 52 -9.17 -3.14 6.08
C GLN A 52 -9.04 -1.69 5.63
N ASN A 53 -8.12 -0.93 6.22
CA ASN A 53 -7.85 0.46 5.82
C ASN A 53 -7.24 0.57 4.41
N PHE A 54 -6.35 -0.35 4.04
CA PHE A 54 -5.79 -0.44 2.70
C PHE A 54 -6.90 -0.66 1.66
N THR A 55 -7.84 -1.55 1.97
CA THR A 55 -9.03 -1.78 1.11
C THR A 55 -9.91 -0.53 1.00
N LYS A 56 -10.10 0.22 2.10
CA LYS A 56 -10.81 1.52 2.06
C LYS A 56 -10.10 2.55 1.18
N ALA A 57 -8.78 2.64 1.27
CA ALA A 57 -7.99 3.54 0.44
C ALA A 57 -8.14 3.21 -1.06
N LEU A 58 -8.15 1.91 -1.40
CA LEU A 58 -8.26 1.42 -2.78
C LEU A 58 -9.65 1.60 -3.41
N LYS A 59 -10.74 1.49 -2.63
CA LYS A 59 -12.08 1.26 -3.17
C LYS A 59 -12.83 2.48 -3.69
N GLY A 60 -12.36 3.70 -3.44
CA GLY A 60 -13.10 4.88 -3.91
C GLY A 60 -14.25 5.23 -2.99
#